data_AF-A0A0V0QNY7-F1
#
_entry.id   AF-A0A0V0QNY7-F1
#
_cell.length_a   1.000
_cell.length_b   1.000
_cell.length_c   1.000
_cell.angle_alpha   90.00
_cell.angle_beta   90.00
_cell.angle_gamma   90.00
#
_symmetry.space_group_name_H-M   'P 1'
#
loop_
_entity.id
_entity.type
_entity.pdbx_description
1 polymer ?
#
loop_
_entity_poly.entity_id
_entity_poly.type
_entity_poly.pdbx_seq_one_letter_code
_entity_poly.pdbx_strand_id
1 'polypeptide(L)'
;MESFRYQLNEDIGQAISQKAQKLFQHFSQKDSECFKKNSDSVDKYLKCMTNLIEGSENAEKEIQYQVGGIIYEMQNCQKKSEDDKNKLRQCADNVKQQAEAQLDKITNKFINQYK
;
A
#
# COMPACT_ATOMS: atom_id res chain seq x y z
N MET A 1 -8.59 -26.02 6.18
CA MET A 1 -7.85 -24.86 6.72
C MET A 1 -6.98 -24.19 5.67
N GLU A 2 -6.40 -24.94 4.72
CA GLU A 2 -5.62 -24.36 3.61
C GLU A 2 -6.41 -23.38 2.73
N SER A 3 -7.66 -23.70 2.39
CA SER A 3 -8.55 -22.80 1.61
C SER A 3 -8.79 -21.44 2.29
N PHE A 4 -8.83 -21.39 3.63
CA PHE A 4 -9.03 -20.14 4.36
C PHE A 4 -7.76 -19.27 4.38
N ARG A 5 -6.58 -19.88 4.53
CA ARG A 5 -5.29 -19.18 4.43
C ARG A 5 -5.08 -18.60 3.03
N TYR A 6 -5.48 -19.36 2.01
CA TYR A 6 -5.41 -18.91 0.62
C TYR A 6 -6.29 -17.69 0.39
N GLN A 7 -7.56 -17.74 0.82
CA GLN A 7 -8.50 -16.62 0.68
C GLN A 7 -8.01 -15.34 1.37
N LEU A 8 -7.48 -15.46 2.59
CA LEU A 8 -6.99 -14.30 3.34
C LEU A 8 -5.76 -13.66 2.68
N ASN A 9 -4.83 -14.48 2.17
CA ASN A 9 -3.69 -13.98 1.40
C ASN A 9 -4.14 -13.29 0.11
N GLU A 10 -5.15 -13.85 -0.57
CA GLU A 10 -5.71 -13.29 -1.79
C GLU A 10 -6.35 -11.92 -1.53
N ASP A 11 -7.21 -11.81 -0.51
CA ASP A 11 -7.87 -10.56 -0.13
C ASP A 11 -6.86 -9.45 0.19
N ILE A 12 -5.81 -9.77 0.96
CA ILE A 12 -4.75 -8.82 1.32
C ILE A 12 -3.90 -8.46 0.08
N GLY A 13 -3.58 -9.45 -0.75
CA GLY A 13 -2.89 -9.22 -2.03
C GLY A 13 -3.68 -8.30 -2.97
N GLN A 14 -5.00 -8.49 -3.05
CA GLN A 14 -5.88 -7.62 -3.83
C GLN A 14 -5.92 -6.19 -3.26
N ALA A 15 -6.03 -6.04 -1.93
CA ALA A 15 -6.00 -4.72 -1.29
C ALA A 15 -4.68 -3.99 -1.59
N ILE A 16 -3.53 -4.67 -1.46
CA ILE A 16 -2.21 -4.11 -1.79
C ILE A 16 -2.16 -3.69 -3.26
N SER A 17 -2.59 -4.55 -4.17
CA SER A 17 -2.60 -4.28 -5.61
C SER A 17 -3.43 -3.05 -5.96
N GLN A 18 -4.64 -2.94 -5.39
CA GLN A 18 -5.52 -1.79 -5.61
C GLN A 18 -4.89 -0.47 -5.11
N LYS A 19 -4.26 -0.48 -3.93
CA LYS A 19 -3.63 0.73 -3.39
C LYS A 19 -2.38 1.12 -4.18
N ALA A 20 -1.57 0.14 -4.60
CA ALA A 20 -0.43 0.37 -5.47
C ALA A 20 -0.86 0.98 -6.82
N GLN A 21 -1.94 0.48 -7.43
CA GLN A 21 -2.50 1.06 -8.65
C GLN A 21 -2.95 2.50 -8.45
N LYS A 22 -3.60 2.81 -7.33
CA LYS A 22 -4.05 4.18 -7.02
C LYS A 22 -2.88 5.16 -6.87
N LEU A 23 -1.79 4.72 -6.22
CA LEU A 23 -0.57 5.53 -6.12
C LEU A 23 0.11 5.71 -7.47
N PHE A 24 0.21 4.65 -8.27
CA PHE A 24 0.77 4.72 -9.61
C PHE A 24 0.01 5.73 -10.49
N GLN A 25 -1.32 5.67 -10.47
CA GLN A 25 -2.17 6.64 -11.17
C GLN A 25 -1.92 8.08 -10.70
N HIS A 26 -1.80 8.28 -9.37
CA HIS A 26 -1.52 9.59 -8.81
C HIS A 26 -0.14 10.14 -9.25
N PHE A 27 0.91 9.33 -9.15
CA PHE A 27 2.25 9.74 -9.57
C PHE A 27 2.31 10.00 -11.07
N SER A 28 1.65 9.19 -11.91
CA SER A 28 1.56 9.43 -13.36
C SER A 28 0.83 10.74 -13.69
N GLN A 29 -0.25 11.06 -12.96
CA GLN A 29 -0.92 12.35 -13.11
C GLN A 29 0.03 13.50 -12.75
N LYS A 30 0.79 13.36 -11.66
CA LYS A 30 1.72 14.40 -11.19
C LYS A 30 2.91 14.60 -12.10
N ASP A 31 3.42 13.53 -12.71
CA ASP A 31 4.42 13.59 -13.78
C ASP A 31 3.92 14.45 -14.96
N SER A 32 2.69 14.17 -15.41
CA SER A 32 2.04 14.97 -16.46
C SER A 32 1.87 16.45 -16.07
N GLU A 33 1.59 16.73 -14.80
CA GLU A 33 1.50 18.10 -14.28
C GLU A 33 2.89 18.77 -14.21
N CYS A 34 3.93 18.06 -13.78
CA CYS A 34 5.31 18.54 -13.77
C CYS A 34 5.75 18.96 -15.17
N PHE A 35 5.48 18.12 -16.18
CA PHE A 35 5.78 18.42 -17.58
C PHE A 35 5.04 19.67 -18.06
N LYS A 36 3.71 19.72 -17.90
CA LYS A 36 2.90 20.86 -18.37
C LYS A 36 3.26 22.20 -17.73
N LYS A 37 3.61 22.21 -16.44
CA LYS A 37 3.90 23.44 -15.69
C LYS A 37 5.32 23.97 -15.90
N ASN A 38 6.26 23.11 -16.31
CA ASN A 38 7.68 23.46 -16.35
C ASN A 38 8.32 23.15 -17.72
N SER A 39 7.53 22.97 -18.78
CA SER A 39 8.03 22.66 -20.13
C SER A 39 8.95 23.74 -20.70
N ASP A 40 8.90 24.96 -20.16
CA ASP A 40 9.71 26.11 -20.51
C ASP A 40 11.07 26.15 -19.78
N SER A 41 11.26 25.31 -18.76
CA SER A 41 12.46 25.31 -17.91
C SER A 41 12.87 23.90 -17.51
N VAL A 42 13.96 23.42 -18.11
CA VAL A 42 14.55 22.11 -17.81
C VAL A 42 14.86 21.97 -16.32
N ASP A 43 15.43 22.99 -15.68
CA ASP A 43 15.78 22.95 -14.26
C ASP A 43 14.56 22.80 -13.35
N LYS A 44 13.47 23.55 -13.63
CA LYS A 44 12.23 23.43 -12.87
C LYS A 44 11.56 22.08 -13.08
N TYR A 45 11.59 21.57 -14.32
CA TYR A 45 11.08 20.24 -14.64
C TYR A 45 11.86 19.15 -13.88
N LEU A 46 13.19 19.16 -13.97
CA LEU A 46 14.06 18.22 -13.27
C LEU A 46 13.81 18.25 -11.76
N LYS A 47 13.73 19.45 -11.16
CA LYS A 47 13.42 19.58 -9.73
C LYS A 47 12.05 19.00 -9.37
N CYS A 48 11.03 19.21 -10.20
CA CYS A 48 9.70 18.63 -10.01
C CYS A 48 9.75 17.10 -10.07
N MET A 49 10.45 16.55 -11.07
CA MET A 49 10.61 15.12 -11.26
C MET A 49 11.39 14.44 -10.15
N THR A 50 12.49 15.03 -9.68
CA THR A 50 13.26 14.49 -8.54
C THR A 50 12.39 14.34 -7.30
N ASN A 51 11.61 15.38 -6.95
CA ASN A 51 10.70 15.33 -5.80
C ASN A 51 9.64 14.23 -5.96
N LEU A 52 9.17 14.01 -7.19
CA LEU A 52 8.16 13.00 -7.50
C LEU A 52 8.72 11.58 -7.41
N ILE A 53 9.93 11.36 -7.94
CA ILE A 53 10.64 10.07 -7.86
C ILE A 53 10.91 9.72 -6.40
N GLU A 54 11.47 10.64 -5.62
CA GLU A 54 11.69 10.44 -4.18
C GLU A 54 10.39 10.12 -3.44
N GLY A 55 9.29 10.79 -3.81
CA GLY A 55 7.96 10.49 -3.29
C GLY A 55 7.50 9.08 -3.59
N SER A 56 7.70 8.62 -4.83
CA SER A 56 7.30 7.29 -5.27
C SER A 56 8.11 6.19 -4.58
N GLU A 57 9.42 6.37 -4.43
CA GLU A 57 10.30 5.42 -3.72
C GLU A 57 9.96 5.34 -2.23
N ASN A 58 9.65 6.48 -1.60
CA ASN A 58 9.22 6.49 -0.20
C ASN A 58 7.86 5.80 -0.02
N ALA A 59 6.93 6.00 -0.96
CA ALA A 59 5.64 5.32 -0.95
C ALA A 59 5.80 3.81 -1.08
N GLU A 60 6.66 3.34 -1.99
CA GLU A 60 6.96 1.93 -2.17
C GLU A 60 7.55 1.32 -0.90
N LYS A 61 8.57 1.95 -0.30
CA LYS A 61 9.20 1.47 0.95
C LYS A 61 8.20 1.38 2.10
N GLU A 62 7.35 2.39 2.28
CA GLU A 62 6.35 2.39 3.35
C GLU A 62 5.29 1.30 3.13
N ILE A 63 4.84 1.08 1.90
CA ILE A 63 3.93 -0.04 1.59
C ILE A 63 4.60 -1.37 1.89
N GLN A 64 5.83 -1.60 1.39
CA GLN A 64 6.56 -2.85 1.62
C GLN A 64 6.71 -3.15 3.12
N TYR A 65 7.02 -2.12 3.92
CA TYR A 65 7.10 -2.26 5.38
C TYR A 65 5.77 -2.68 6.01
N GLN A 66 4.65 -2.05 5.64
CA GLN A 66 3.35 -2.46 6.18
C GLN A 66 2.93 -3.86 5.72
N VAL A 67 3.19 -4.21 4.46
CA VAL A 67 2.93 -5.55 3.94
C VAL A 67 3.68 -6.60 4.75
N GLY A 68 4.95 -6.34 5.08
CA GLY A 68 5.73 -7.20 5.98
C GLY A 68 5.09 -7.34 7.38
N GLY A 69 4.61 -6.25 7.95
CA GLY A 69 3.88 -6.24 9.22
C GLY A 69 2.58 -7.05 9.19
N ILE A 70 1.76 -6.85 8.16
CA ILE A 70 0.50 -7.58 7.95
C ILE A 70 0.77 -9.09 7.84
N ILE A 71 1.75 -9.49 7.02
CA ILE A 71 2.12 -10.92 6.87
C ILE A 71 2.55 -11.51 8.22
N TYR A 72 3.32 -10.76 9.02
CA TYR A 72 3.75 -11.18 10.34
C TYR A 72 2.55 -11.35 11.31
N GLU A 73 1.63 -10.41 11.32
CA GLU A 73 0.39 -10.49 12.12
C GLU A 73 -0.47 -11.69 11.71
N MET A 74 -0.61 -11.96 10.42
CA MET A 74 -1.30 -13.15 9.91
C MET A 74 -0.64 -14.45 10.37
N GLN A 75 0.69 -14.53 10.36
CA GLN A 75 1.41 -15.71 10.84
C GLN A 75 1.21 -15.92 12.34
N ASN A 76 1.26 -14.84 13.13
CA ASN A 76 0.97 -14.90 14.56
C ASN A 76 -0.47 -15.29 14.86
N CYS A 77 -1.40 -14.77 14.06
CA CYS A 77 -2.81 -15.09 14.11
C CYS A 77 -3.06 -16.59 13.91
N GLN A 78 -2.38 -17.18 12.92
CA GLN A 78 -2.44 -18.61 12.64
C GLN A 78 -1.89 -19.45 13.80
N LYS A 79 -0.69 -19.12 14.30
CA LYS A 79 -0.08 -19.84 15.43
C LYS A 79 -0.93 -19.81 16.70
N LYS A 80 -1.54 -18.65 17.01
CA LYS A 80 -2.35 -18.50 18.24
C LYS A 80 -3.73 -19.17 18.17
N SER A 81 -4.20 -19.52 16.98
CA SER A 81 -5.54 -20.05 16.75
C SER A 81 -5.53 -21.55 16.47
N GLU A 82 -4.48 -22.26 16.93
CA GLU A 82 -3.93 -23.52 16.40
C GLU A 82 -4.89 -24.70 16.18
N ASP A 83 -6.17 -24.63 16.59
CA ASP A 83 -7.23 -25.57 16.15
C ASP A 83 -8.68 -24.99 16.25
N ASP A 84 -8.83 -23.69 16.52
CA ASP A 84 -10.14 -23.04 16.67
C ASP A 84 -10.47 -22.21 15.43
N LYS A 85 -11.31 -22.78 14.57
CA LYS A 85 -11.75 -22.14 13.32
C LYS A 85 -12.42 -20.78 13.55
N ASN A 86 -13.12 -20.59 14.67
CA ASN A 86 -13.81 -19.33 14.96
C ASN A 86 -12.80 -18.26 15.38
N LYS A 87 -11.83 -18.60 16.23
CA LYS A 87 -10.74 -17.68 16.59
C LYS A 87 -9.88 -17.30 15.39
N LEU A 88 -9.56 -18.28 14.53
CA LEU A 88 -8.80 -18.04 13.31
C LEU A 88 -9.55 -17.06 12.39
N ARG A 89 -10.86 -17.22 12.26
CA ARG A 89 -11.70 -16.34 11.43
C ARG A 89 -11.76 -14.92 11.99
N GLN A 90 -12.07 -14.76 13.27
CA GLN A 90 -12.12 -13.44 13.92
C GLN A 90 -10.78 -12.72 13.83
N CYS A 91 -9.69 -13.44 14.06
CA CYS A 91 -8.36 -12.88 14.01
C CYS A 91 -7.96 -12.48 12.58
N ALA A 92 -8.31 -13.28 11.58
CA ALA A 92 -8.13 -12.92 10.17
C ALA A 92 -8.93 -11.69 9.75
N ASP A 93 -10.19 -11.59 10.16
CA ASP A 93 -11.03 -10.41 9.89
C ASP A 93 -10.43 -9.14 10.51
N ASN A 94 -9.90 -9.24 11.73
CA ASN A 94 -9.21 -8.13 12.39
C ASN A 94 -7.94 -7.71 11.64
N VAL A 95 -7.09 -8.67 11.25
CA VAL A 95 -5.87 -8.37 10.48
C VAL A 95 -6.21 -7.77 9.12
N LYS A 96 -7.26 -8.26 8.45
CA LYS A 96 -7.75 -7.67 7.20
C LYS A 96 -8.18 -6.22 7.38
N GLN A 97 -9.00 -5.92 8.38
CA GLN A 97 -9.46 -4.55 8.65
C GLN A 97 -8.29 -3.62 8.99
N GLN A 98 -7.32 -4.10 9.78
CA GLN A 98 -6.12 -3.34 10.12
C GLN A 98 -5.24 -3.10 8.89
N ALA A 99 -5.05 -4.11 8.06
CA ALA A 99 -4.32 -4.01 6.80
C ALA A 99 -4.94 -2.97 5.87
N GLU A 100 -6.26 -3.04 5.64
CA GLU A 100 -6.98 -2.08 4.80
C GLU A 100 -6.82 -0.65 5.33
N ALA A 101 -7.02 -0.43 6.64
CA ALA A 101 -6.89 0.88 7.25
C ALA A 101 -5.46 1.44 7.18
N GLN A 102 -4.43 0.62 7.40
CA GLN A 102 -3.02 1.03 7.31
C GLN A 102 -2.63 1.37 5.88
N LEU A 103 -3.01 0.53 4.91
CA LEU A 103 -2.76 0.77 3.49
C LEU A 103 -3.49 2.02 2.99
N ASP A 104 -4.72 2.27 3.45
CA ASP A 104 -5.45 3.51 3.14
C ASP A 104 -4.77 4.75 3.72
N LYS A 105 -4.30 4.67 4.97
CA LYS A 105 -3.57 5.78 5.60
C LYS A 105 -2.34 6.17 4.80
N ILE A 106 -1.55 5.18 4.36
CA ILE A 106 -0.34 5.43 3.56
C ILE A 106 -0.71 5.97 2.19
N THR A 107 -1.67 5.35 1.51
CA THR A 107 -2.11 5.81 0.19
C THR A 107 -2.57 7.26 0.23
N ASN A 108 -3.38 7.63 1.22
CA ASN A 108 -3.86 8.99 1.39
C ASN A 108 -2.75 9.96 1.83
N LYS A 109 -1.78 9.53 2.64
CA LYS A 109 -0.60 10.34 2.99
C LYS A 109 0.12 10.79 1.72
N PHE A 110 0.48 9.85 0.84
CA PHE A 110 1.22 10.17 -0.39
C PHE A 110 0.38 10.94 -1.40
N ILE A 111 -0.90 10.61 -1.56
CA ILE A 111 -1.80 11.41 -2.42
C ILE A 111 -1.90 12.86 -1.94
N ASN A 112 -1.97 13.09 -0.62
CA ASN A 112 -2.11 14.43 -0.06
C ASN A 112 -0.80 15.23 -0.04
N GLN A 113 0.33 14.55 0.14
CA GLN A 113 1.65 15.20 0.15
C GLN A 113 2.02 15.81 -1.20
N TYR A 114 1.49 15.26 -2.29
CA TYR A 114 1.79 15.69 -3.66
C TYR A 114 0.59 16.37 -4.36
N LYS A 115 -0.39 16.88 -3.61
CA LYS A 115 -1.51 17.69 -4.17
C LYS A 115 -1.02 18.96 -4.84
#